data_AF-A0A2W5ND65-F1
#
_entry.id   AF-A0A2W5ND65-F1
#
_cell.length_a   1.000
_cell.length_b   1.000
_cell.length_c   1.000
_cell.angle_alpha   90.00
_cell.angle_beta   90.00
_cell.angle_gamma   90.00
#
_symmetry.space_group_name_H-M   'P 1'
#
loop_
_entity.id
_entity.type
_entity.pdbx_description
1 polymer ?
#
loop_
_entity_poly.entity_id
_entity_poly.type
_entity_poly.pdbx_seq_one_letter_code
_entity_poly.pdbx_strand_id
1 'polypeptide(L)'
;MRRLVLAPFLFVPLCAVPGPAAAQLAPGPDQTDTTRCAAYEALDDGGRVAALRGVEPFGDDIGAEDEQAARDWADEVARQCAGHPDRSLTEAATLANDTLTQDDD
;
A
#
# COMPACT_ATOMS: atom_id res chain seq x y z
N MET A 1 49.97 -35.86 -24.12
CA MET A 1 49.50 -34.58 -23.57
C MET A 1 48.02 -34.45 -23.89
N ARG A 2 47.14 -34.68 -22.91
CA ARG A 2 45.70 -34.99 -23.13
C ARG A 2 44.84 -33.82 -22.66
N ARG A 3 43.93 -33.43 -23.56
CA ARG A 3 42.97 -32.31 -23.61
C ARG A 3 42.35 -31.84 -22.27
N LEU A 4 42.23 -30.52 -22.12
CA LEU A 4 41.22 -29.85 -21.29
C LEU A 4 39.81 -30.28 -21.73
N VAL A 5 38.92 -30.60 -20.79
CA VAL A 5 37.46 -30.62 -21.01
C VAL A 5 36.73 -30.01 -19.82
N LEU A 6 36.07 -28.91 -20.15
CA LEU A 6 34.89 -28.22 -19.61
C LEU A 6 34.35 -28.57 -18.21
N ALA A 7 34.25 -27.50 -17.41
CA ALA A 7 33.33 -27.36 -16.29
C ALA A 7 31.86 -27.47 -16.73
N PRO A 8 31.00 -28.22 -16.02
CA PRO A 8 29.57 -28.00 -16.07
C PRO A 8 29.21 -26.86 -15.12
N PHE A 9 28.89 -25.70 -15.71
CA PHE A 9 28.14 -24.63 -15.09
C PHE A 9 26.87 -25.23 -14.46
N LEU A 10 26.82 -25.24 -13.12
CA LEU A 10 25.62 -25.48 -12.34
C LEU A 10 24.62 -24.36 -12.65
N PHE A 11 23.75 -24.59 -13.63
CA PHE A 11 22.58 -23.78 -13.88
C PHE A 11 21.57 -24.08 -12.78
N VAL A 12 21.70 -23.40 -11.65
CA VAL A 12 20.69 -23.42 -10.59
C VAL A 12 19.45 -22.72 -11.16
N PRO A 13 18.31 -23.41 -11.31
CA PRO A 13 17.07 -22.74 -11.69
C PRO A 13 16.74 -21.77 -10.57
N LEU A 14 16.79 -20.49 -10.91
CA LEU A 14 16.36 -19.38 -10.08
C LEU A 14 14.90 -19.64 -9.71
N CYS A 15 14.66 -20.13 -8.49
CA CYS A 15 13.33 -20.20 -7.92
C CYS A 15 12.77 -18.77 -7.93
N ALA A 16 11.81 -18.51 -8.83
CA ALA A 16 10.99 -17.31 -8.75
C ALA A 16 10.20 -17.39 -7.44
N VAL A 17 10.67 -16.67 -6.42
CA VAL A 17 9.90 -16.42 -5.21
C VAL A 17 8.71 -15.57 -5.66
N PRO A 18 7.46 -16.04 -5.52
CA PRO A 18 6.33 -15.13 -5.65
C PRO A 18 6.49 -14.10 -4.53
N GLY A 19 6.85 -12.87 -4.90
CA GLY A 19 6.83 -11.76 -3.95
C GLY A 19 5.43 -11.61 -3.36
N PRO A 20 5.31 -11.07 -2.13
CA PRO A 20 4.01 -10.78 -1.57
C PRO A 20 3.26 -9.89 -2.56
N ALA A 21 2.12 -10.35 -3.05
CA ALA A 21 1.22 -9.49 -3.80
C ALA A 21 0.77 -8.40 -2.82
N ALA A 22 1.19 -7.15 -3.05
CA ALA A 22 0.64 -6.01 -2.33
C ALA A 22 -0.90 -6.16 -2.32
N ALA A 23 -1.50 -6.15 -1.13
CA ALA A 23 -2.94 -6.25 -1.00
C ALA A 23 -3.55 -5.12 -1.85
N GLN A 24 -4.28 -5.48 -2.91
CA GLN A 24 -4.87 -4.49 -3.80
C GLN A 24 -5.97 -3.77 -3.03
N LEU A 25 -5.71 -2.52 -2.66
CA LEU A 25 -6.72 -1.73 -1.97
C LEU A 25 -7.86 -1.36 -2.91
N ALA A 26 -9.07 -1.46 -2.39
CA ALA A 26 -10.28 -1.10 -3.10
C ALA A 26 -11.21 -0.30 -2.19
N PRO A 27 -12.17 0.46 -2.73
CA PRO A 27 -13.32 0.87 -1.93
C PRO A 27 -13.99 -0.37 -1.34
N GLY A 28 -14.54 -0.25 -0.14
CA GLY A 28 -15.38 -1.29 0.43
C GLY A 28 -16.52 -1.72 -0.50
N PRO A 29 -17.07 -2.94 -0.34
CA PRO A 29 -18.01 -3.55 -1.29
C PRO A 29 -19.27 -2.71 -1.55
N ASP A 30 -19.66 -1.86 -0.60
CA ASP A 30 -20.82 -0.96 -0.69
C ASP A 30 -20.42 0.52 -0.95
N GLN A 31 -19.14 0.78 -1.18
CA GLN A 31 -18.57 2.13 -1.30
C GLN A 31 -18.11 2.39 -2.75
N THR A 32 -18.17 3.64 -3.18
CA THR A 32 -17.57 4.09 -4.44
C THR A 32 -16.42 5.05 -4.12
N ASP A 33 -15.30 4.94 -4.85
CA ASP A 33 -14.12 5.82 -4.73
C ASP A 33 -14.43 7.27 -5.20
N THR A 34 -15.24 7.95 -4.41
CA THR A 34 -15.76 9.29 -4.70
C THR A 34 -14.98 10.37 -3.97
N THR A 35 -14.29 10.00 -2.89
CA THR A 35 -13.44 10.91 -2.13
C THR A 35 -12.18 11.24 -2.93
N ARG A 36 -11.96 12.53 -3.15
CA ARG A 36 -10.75 13.06 -3.79
C ARG A 36 -9.78 13.57 -2.74
N CYS A 37 -8.49 13.57 -3.08
CA CYS A 37 -7.44 14.09 -2.22
C CYS A 37 -7.70 15.52 -1.73
N ALA A 38 -8.24 16.41 -2.58
CA ALA A 38 -8.62 17.77 -2.16
C ALA A 38 -9.64 17.79 -1.00
N ALA A 39 -10.59 16.85 -1.00
CA ALA A 39 -11.57 16.73 0.08
C ALA A 39 -10.97 16.06 1.32
N TYR A 40 -10.10 15.08 1.13
CA TYR A 40 -9.41 14.36 2.20
C TYR A 40 -8.43 15.26 2.98
N GLU A 41 -7.62 16.07 2.29
CA GLU A 41 -6.64 16.97 2.93
C GLU A 41 -7.29 18.04 3.81
N ALA A 42 -8.53 18.43 3.50
CA ALA A 42 -9.32 19.39 4.27
C ALA A 42 -9.88 18.82 5.59
N LEU A 43 -9.81 17.51 5.80
CA LEU A 43 -10.24 16.85 7.04
C LEU A 43 -9.19 17.03 8.14
N ASP A 44 -9.67 17.04 9.39
CA ASP A 44 -8.81 16.89 10.57
C ASP A 44 -8.35 15.42 10.72
N ASP A 45 -7.43 15.17 11.65
CA ASP A 45 -6.81 13.84 11.82
C ASP A 45 -7.86 12.74 12.08
N GLY A 46 -8.90 13.06 12.86
CA GLY A 46 -10.00 12.13 13.13
C GLY A 46 -10.85 11.85 11.88
N GLY A 47 -11.14 12.88 11.09
CA GLY A 47 -11.85 12.76 9.81
C GLY A 47 -11.07 11.97 8.77
N ARG A 48 -9.74 12.13 8.72
CA ARG A 48 -8.86 11.39 7.81
C ARG A 48 -8.89 9.89 8.10
N VAL A 49 -8.71 9.51 9.37
CA VAL A 49 -8.81 8.11 9.80
C VAL A 49 -10.20 7.55 9.51
N ALA A 50 -11.27 8.32 9.77
CA ALA A 50 -12.63 7.89 9.47
C ALA A 50 -12.90 7.69 7.97
N ALA A 51 -12.29 8.50 7.10
CA ALA A 51 -12.40 8.35 5.65
C ALA A 51 -11.73 7.06 5.15
N LEU A 52 -10.63 6.64 5.79
CA LEU A 52 -9.89 5.42 5.45
C LEU A 52 -10.58 4.13 5.89
N ARG A 53 -11.54 4.19 6.82
CA ARG A 53 -12.40 3.03 7.15
C ARG A 53 -13.19 2.48 5.97
N GLY A 54 -13.37 3.29 4.92
CA GLY A 54 -14.02 2.86 3.69
C GLY A 54 -13.11 2.17 2.68
N VAL A 55 -11.81 2.01 2.97
CA VAL A 55 -10.79 1.45 2.07
C VAL A 55 -10.41 0.05 2.56
N GLU A 56 -10.74 -0.97 1.78
CA GLU A 56 -10.50 -2.38 2.09
C GLU A 56 -9.10 -2.84 1.64
N PRO A 57 -8.48 -3.82 2.33
CA PRO A 57 -9.05 -4.64 3.43
C PRO A 57 -8.83 -4.05 4.83
N PHE A 58 -8.10 -2.94 4.94
CA PHE A 58 -7.68 -2.42 6.24
C PHE A 58 -8.75 -1.59 6.95
N GLY A 59 -9.74 -1.09 6.21
CA GLY A 59 -10.75 -0.16 6.72
C GLY A 59 -11.60 -0.74 7.85
N ASP A 60 -12.01 -2.01 7.71
CA ASP A 60 -12.75 -2.75 8.74
C ASP A 60 -11.88 -3.13 9.96
N ASP A 61 -10.55 -3.19 9.79
CA ASP A 61 -9.58 -3.51 10.85
C ASP A 61 -9.14 -2.27 11.67
N ILE A 62 -9.61 -1.06 11.34
CA ILE A 62 -9.31 0.16 12.12
C ILE A 62 -10.12 0.16 13.44
N GLY A 63 -9.63 -0.63 14.39
CA GLY A 63 -10.07 -0.71 15.79
C GLY A 63 -9.36 0.27 16.72
N ALA A 64 -9.66 0.20 18.02
CA ALA A 64 -8.97 1.03 19.03
C ALA A 64 -7.54 0.53 19.29
N GLU A 65 -7.32 -0.76 19.10
CA GLU A 65 -6.04 -1.44 19.17
C GLU A 65 -5.05 -0.98 18.09
N ASP A 66 -5.56 -0.56 16.92
CA ASP A 66 -4.77 -0.18 15.74
C ASP A 66 -4.85 1.33 15.45
N GLU A 67 -5.31 2.14 16.41
CA GLU A 67 -5.52 3.57 16.22
C GLU A 67 -4.23 4.31 15.80
N GLN A 68 -3.07 3.91 16.35
CA GLN A 68 -1.80 4.50 15.98
C GLN A 68 -1.41 4.14 14.54
N ALA A 69 -1.51 2.88 14.16
CA ALA A 69 -1.21 2.43 12.80
C ALA A 69 -2.14 3.09 11.77
N ALA A 70 -3.41 3.27 12.11
CA ALA A 70 -4.38 3.98 11.28
C ALA A 70 -4.02 5.47 11.11
N ARG A 71 -3.49 6.12 12.15
CA ARG A 71 -2.98 7.51 12.06
C ARG A 71 -1.73 7.60 11.20
N ASP A 72 -0.78 6.68 11.39
CA ASP A 72 0.46 6.65 10.60
C ASP A 72 0.16 6.43 9.11
N TRP A 73 -0.79 5.54 8.82
CA TRP A 73 -1.29 5.34 7.47
C TRP A 73 -2.01 6.58 6.93
N ALA A 74 -2.87 7.23 7.74
CA ALA A 74 -3.56 8.45 7.36
C ALA A 74 -2.61 9.60 7.00
N ASP A 75 -1.49 9.71 7.71
CA ASP A 75 -0.43 10.68 7.46
C ASP A 75 0.34 10.37 6.16
N GLU A 76 0.62 9.09 5.88
CA GLU A 76 1.19 8.69 4.59
C GLU A 76 0.20 8.96 3.44
N VAL A 77 -1.09 8.63 3.58
CA VAL A 77 -2.10 8.97 2.57
C VAL A 77 -2.15 10.47 2.32
N ALA A 78 -2.07 11.30 3.37
CA ALA A 78 -2.01 12.75 3.23
C ALA A 78 -0.77 13.20 2.46
N ARG A 79 0.39 12.58 2.69
CA ARG A 79 1.62 12.83 1.90
C ARG A 79 1.43 12.45 0.43
N GLN A 80 0.76 11.34 0.14
CA GLN A 80 0.43 10.94 -1.23
C GLN A 80 -0.61 11.87 -1.88
N CYS A 81 -1.47 12.52 -1.09
CA CYS A 81 -2.42 13.51 -1.61
C CYS A 81 -1.80 14.89 -1.87
N ALA A 82 -0.71 15.23 -1.18
CA ALA A 82 -0.07 16.54 -1.30
C ALA A 82 0.33 16.85 -2.76
N GLY A 83 -0.25 17.92 -3.32
CA GLY A 83 -0.01 18.34 -4.71
C GLY A 83 -0.76 17.53 -5.77
N HIS A 84 -1.63 16.61 -5.36
CA HIS A 84 -2.43 15.74 -6.24
C HIS A 84 -3.94 15.84 -5.92
N PRO A 85 -4.57 17.02 -6.04
CA PRO A 85 -5.94 17.25 -5.55
C PRO A 85 -7.01 16.35 -6.21
N ASP A 86 -6.79 15.94 -7.46
CA ASP A 86 -7.74 15.14 -8.25
C ASP A 86 -7.56 13.61 -8.08
N ARG A 87 -6.48 13.19 -7.41
CA ARG A 87 -6.22 11.77 -7.11
C ARG A 87 -7.34 11.22 -6.23
N SER A 88 -7.72 9.98 -6.48
CA SER A 88 -8.74 9.31 -5.68
C SER A 88 -8.15 8.82 -4.35
N LEU A 89 -9.01 8.70 -3.34
CA LEU A 89 -8.55 8.28 -2.01
C LEU A 89 -7.99 6.85 -2.05
N THR A 90 -8.61 5.93 -2.79
CA THR A 90 -8.11 4.55 -2.89
C THR A 90 -6.74 4.49 -3.59
N GLU A 91 -6.51 5.32 -4.61
CA GLU A 91 -5.19 5.40 -5.27
C GLU A 91 -4.13 5.91 -4.29
N ALA A 92 -4.40 6.99 -3.56
CA ALA A 92 -3.48 7.54 -2.57
C ALA A 92 -3.19 6.54 -1.43
N ALA A 93 -4.23 5.85 -0.96
CA ALA A 93 -4.13 4.82 0.05
C ALA A 93 -3.28 3.62 -0.41
N THR A 94 -3.39 3.24 -1.68
CA THR A 94 -2.57 2.18 -2.29
C THR A 94 -1.09 2.56 -2.26
N LEU A 95 -0.77 3.77 -2.75
CA LEU A 95 0.59 4.28 -2.76
C LEU A 95 1.18 4.40 -1.34
N ALA A 96 0.34 4.78 -0.38
CA ALA A 96 0.74 4.86 1.02
C ALA A 96 1.06 3.48 1.61
N ASN A 97 0.21 2.49 1.35
CA ASN A 97 0.45 1.11 1.79
C ASN A 97 1.74 0.53 1.18
N ASP A 98 1.96 0.76 -0.11
CA ASP A 98 3.18 0.33 -0.80
C ASP A 98 4.44 0.96 -0.20
N THR A 99 4.34 2.22 0.27
CA THR A 99 5.45 2.93 0.92
C THR A 99 5.75 2.33 2.29
N LEU A 100 4.72 2.18 3.14
CA LEU A 100 4.89 1.64 4.50
C LEU A 100 5.41 0.20 4.49
N THR A 101 4.96 -0.63 3.54
CA THR A 101 5.43 -2.02 3.43
C THR A 101 6.91 -2.09 3.02
N GLN A 102 7.41 -1.14 2.23
CA GLN A 102 8.82 -1.11 1.80
C GLN A 102 9.78 -0.67 2.91
N ASP A 103 9.31 0.06 3.92
CA ASP A 103 10.11 0.50 5.06
C ASP A 103 10.33 -0.62 6.10
N ASP A 104 9.57 -1.72 6.02
CA ASP A 104 9.63 -2.87 6.94
C ASP A 104 10.56 -4.02 6.47
N ASP A 105 11.12 -3.95 5.26
CA ASP A 105 12.07 -4.93 4.66
C ASP A 105 13.56 -4.60 4.89
#